data_AF-A0A6L9SVD9-F1
#
_entry.id   AF-A0A6L9SVD9-F1
#
_cell.length_a   1.000
_cell.length_b   1.000
_cell.length_c   1.000
_cell.angle_alpha   90.00
_cell.angle_beta   90.00
_cell.angle_gamma   90.00
#
_symmetry.space_group_name_H-M   'P 1'
#
loop_
_entity.id
_entity.type
_entity.pdbx_description
1 polymer ?
#
loop_
_entity_poly.entity_id
_entity_poly.type
_entity_poly.pdbx_seq_one_letter_code
_entity_poly.pdbx_strand_id
1 'polypeptide(L)'
;MMTRDAYAPILGKLLDNWKERLETDKRMRELVEERDRLAVDAIHAGADRLDVALATGLSRTTLWKIVKKAETDTLKDSPEWDIQAEDAAPVSGVPEARLLEALQDMLITRFDELADWDDEDGIARDWDDDKRMTDGQKDFRDQVKRLVLRAQAGDLDRIESPETGITLTRHKE
;
A
#
# COMPACT_ATOMS: atom_id res chain seq x y z
N MET A 1 -56.87 6.14 -33.18
CA MET A 1 -55.87 7.02 -32.53
C MET A 1 -55.99 6.77 -31.02
N MET A 2 -55.06 6.06 -30.40
CA MET A 2 -55.12 5.85 -28.94
C MET A 2 -54.90 7.19 -28.24
N THR A 3 -55.80 7.59 -27.35
CA THR A 3 -55.72 8.83 -26.59
C THR A 3 -54.63 8.74 -25.52
N ARG A 4 -54.04 9.88 -25.15
CA ARG A 4 -52.94 9.98 -24.17
C ARG A 4 -53.25 9.32 -22.83
N ASP A 5 -54.52 9.28 -22.46
CA ASP A 5 -55.02 8.65 -21.25
C ASP A 5 -54.94 7.11 -21.28
N ALA A 6 -54.93 6.50 -22.47
CA ALA A 6 -54.90 5.04 -22.61
C ALA A 6 -53.52 4.43 -22.28
N TYR A 7 -52.44 5.17 -22.49
CA TYR A 7 -51.07 4.68 -22.26
C TYR A 7 -50.35 5.34 -21.07
N ALA A 8 -50.90 6.42 -20.49
CA ALA A 8 -50.31 7.06 -19.32
C ALA A 8 -50.11 6.11 -18.11
N PRO A 9 -51.04 5.20 -17.77
CA PRO A 9 -50.82 4.23 -16.69
C PRO A 9 -49.72 3.21 -16.99
N ILE A 10 -49.55 2.85 -18.26
CA ILE A 10 -48.50 1.92 -18.71
C ILE A 10 -47.13 2.58 -18.57
N LEU A 11 -47.00 3.84 -19.01
CA LEU A 11 -45.77 4.61 -18.85
C LEU A 11 -45.43 4.86 -17.38
N GLY A 12 -46.42 5.09 -16.52
CA GLY A 12 -46.21 5.19 -15.07
C GLY A 12 -45.59 3.92 -14.48
N LYS A 13 -46.17 2.75 -14.78
CA LYS A 13 -45.60 1.46 -14.34
C LYS A 13 -44.19 1.21 -14.87
N LEU A 14 -43.92 1.57 -16.13
CA LEU A 14 -42.58 1.43 -16.70
C LEU A 14 -41.55 2.33 -16.01
N LEU A 15 -41.94 3.56 -15.65
CA LEU A 15 -41.09 4.49 -14.90
C LEU A 15 -40.81 3.98 -13.48
N ASP A 16 -41.83 3.46 -12.80
CA ASP A 16 -41.68 2.91 -11.45
C ASP A 16 -40.76 1.68 -11.45
N ASN A 17 -40.97 0.74 -12.38
CA ASN A 17 -40.07 -0.41 -12.56
C ASN A 17 -38.63 0.01 -12.87
N TRP A 18 -38.44 1.07 -13.67
CA TRP A 18 -37.11 1.58 -14.00
C TRP A 18 -36.41 2.19 -12.79
N LYS A 19 -37.15 2.94 -11.95
CA LYS A 19 -36.61 3.49 -10.69
C LYS A 19 -36.23 2.39 -9.70
N GLU A 20 -37.09 1.39 -9.53
CA GLU A 20 -36.81 0.24 -8.66
C GLU A 20 -35.56 -0.52 -9.11
N ARG A 21 -35.38 -0.70 -10.43
CA ARG A 21 -34.18 -1.30 -10.98
C ARG A 21 -32.93 -0.45 -10.71
N LEU A 22 -33.00 0.87 -10.88
CA LEU A 22 -31.88 1.77 -10.57
C LEU A 22 -31.48 1.71 -9.10
N GLU A 23 -32.45 1.68 -8.19
CA GLU A 23 -32.20 1.54 -6.76
C GLU A 23 -31.55 0.21 -6.42
N THR A 24 -32.02 -0.88 -7.05
CA THR A 24 -31.44 -2.21 -6.91
C THR A 24 -29.99 -2.25 -7.42
N ASP A 25 -29.73 -1.71 -8.61
CA ASP A 25 -28.39 -1.65 -9.20
C ASP A 25 -27.44 -0.78 -8.37
N LYS A 26 -27.95 0.31 -7.77
CA LYS A 26 -27.18 1.12 -6.82
C LYS A 26 -26.84 0.31 -5.57
N ARG A 27 -27.82 -0.38 -4.99
CA ARG A 27 -27.63 -1.17 -3.77
C ARG A 27 -26.66 -2.33 -3.99
N MET A 28 -26.71 -2.98 -5.15
CA MET A 28 -25.74 -4.02 -5.50
C MET A 28 -24.32 -3.48 -5.60
N ARG A 29 -24.13 -2.28 -6.18
CA ARG A 29 -22.81 -1.64 -6.22
C ARG A 29 -22.27 -1.33 -4.83
N GLU A 30 -23.08 -0.74 -3.96
CA GLU A 30 -22.69 -0.46 -2.56
C GLU A 30 -22.27 -1.73 -1.82
N LEU A 31 -22.99 -2.85 -2.01
CA LEU A 31 -22.64 -4.14 -1.39
C LEU A 31 -21.35 -4.73 -1.93
N VAL A 32 -21.08 -4.55 -3.24
CA VAL A 32 -19.83 -5.00 -3.86
C VAL A 32 -18.64 -4.18 -3.34
N GLU A 33 -18.78 -2.87 -3.28
CA GLU A 33 -17.75 -1.97 -2.74
C GLU A 33 -17.45 -2.30 -1.27
N GLU A 34 -18.48 -2.52 -0.46
CA GLU A 34 -18.32 -2.88 0.95
C GLU A 34 -17.66 -4.25 1.13
N ARG A 35 -18.03 -5.26 0.33
CA ARG A 35 -17.35 -6.56 0.32
C ARG A 35 -15.87 -6.41 -0.01
N ASP A 36 -15.55 -5.64 -1.05
CA ASP A 36 -14.18 -5.45 -1.51
C ASP A 36 -13.34 -4.74 -0.45
N ARG A 37 -13.90 -3.71 0.21
CA ARG A 37 -13.27 -3.04 1.36
C ARG A 37 -12.99 -4.00 2.51
N LEU A 38 -13.99 -4.76 2.95
CA LEU A 38 -13.84 -5.73 4.04
C LEU A 38 -12.83 -6.85 3.69
N ALA A 39 -12.75 -7.26 2.43
CA ALA A 39 -11.77 -8.24 1.97
C ALA A 39 -10.34 -7.71 2.08
N VAL A 40 -10.12 -6.43 1.75
CA VAL A 40 -8.83 -5.75 1.92
C VAL A 40 -8.48 -5.61 3.40
N ASP A 41 -9.41 -5.12 4.22
CA ASP A 41 -9.21 -4.94 5.67
C ASP A 41 -8.83 -6.26 6.36
N ALA A 42 -9.50 -7.37 5.99
CA ALA A 42 -9.18 -8.69 6.53
C ALA A 42 -7.75 -9.15 6.17
N ILE A 43 -7.31 -8.93 4.93
CA ILE A 43 -5.96 -9.30 4.48
C ILE A 43 -4.91 -8.43 5.18
N HIS A 44 -5.16 -7.13 5.33
CA HIS A 44 -4.26 -6.25 6.09
C HIS A 44 -4.20 -6.61 7.58
N ALA A 45 -5.29 -7.14 8.15
CA ALA A 45 -5.30 -7.68 9.51
C ALA A 45 -4.63 -9.06 9.64
N GLY A 46 -4.11 -9.63 8.54
CA GLY A 46 -3.35 -10.89 8.54
C GLY A 46 -4.16 -12.14 8.19
N ALA A 47 -5.39 -12.01 7.70
CA ALA A 47 -6.17 -13.17 7.25
C ALA A 47 -5.54 -13.85 6.02
N ASP A 48 -5.65 -15.18 5.95
CA ASP A 48 -5.18 -15.93 4.78
C ASP A 48 -6.05 -15.63 3.55
N ARG A 49 -5.40 -15.46 2.40
CA ARG A 49 -6.08 -15.07 1.15
C ARG A 49 -7.05 -16.15 0.65
N LEU A 50 -6.83 -17.43 0.98
CA LEU A 50 -7.77 -18.51 0.65
C LEU A 50 -9.05 -18.39 1.48
N ASP A 51 -8.93 -18.12 2.78
CA ASP A 51 -10.08 -17.96 3.67
C ASP A 51 -10.95 -16.77 3.26
N VAL A 52 -10.32 -15.65 2.90
CA VAL A 52 -11.03 -14.47 2.39
C VAL A 52 -11.72 -14.77 1.05
N ALA A 53 -11.07 -15.51 0.14
CA ALA A 53 -11.68 -15.92 -1.13
C ALA A 53 -12.91 -16.82 -0.93
N LEU A 54 -12.82 -17.78 0.00
CA LEU A 54 -13.93 -18.68 0.35
C LEU A 54 -15.09 -17.91 0.98
N ALA A 55 -14.82 -17.00 1.91
CA ALA A 55 -15.85 -16.20 2.61
C ALA A 55 -16.58 -15.22 1.67
N THR A 56 -15.88 -14.65 0.69
CA THR A 56 -16.43 -13.64 -0.23
C THR A 56 -16.98 -14.23 -1.53
N GLY A 57 -16.68 -15.51 -1.82
CA GLY A 57 -16.98 -16.16 -3.10
C GLY A 57 -16.17 -15.60 -4.27
N LEU A 58 -15.14 -14.79 -4.01
CA LEU A 58 -14.28 -14.22 -5.03
C LEU A 58 -13.27 -15.25 -5.53
N SER A 59 -12.99 -15.22 -6.83
CA SER A 59 -11.83 -15.96 -7.36
C SER A 59 -10.54 -15.38 -6.79
N ARG A 60 -9.51 -16.22 -6.62
CA ARG A 60 -8.18 -15.78 -6.17
C ARG A 60 -7.63 -14.63 -7.02
N THR A 61 -7.85 -14.68 -8.34
CA THR A 61 -7.43 -13.64 -9.28
C THR A 61 -8.19 -12.33 -9.06
N THR A 62 -9.49 -12.39 -8.81
CA THR A 62 -10.31 -11.20 -8.53
C THR A 62 -9.88 -10.56 -7.22
N LEU A 63 -9.70 -11.36 -6.17
CA LEU A 63 -9.22 -10.91 -4.87
C LEU A 63 -7.84 -10.24 -4.99
N TRP A 64 -6.91 -10.84 -5.72
CA TRP A 64 -5.59 -10.25 -5.98
C TRP A 64 -5.69 -8.88 -6.65
N LYS A 65 -6.57 -8.72 -7.66
CA LYS A 65 -6.76 -7.43 -8.34
C LYS A 65 -7.33 -6.37 -7.40
N ILE A 66 -8.28 -6.74 -6.56
CA ILE A 66 -8.89 -5.85 -5.56
C ILE A 66 -7.83 -5.37 -4.57
N VAL A 67 -7.06 -6.30 -3.99
CA VAL A 67 -6.01 -5.99 -3.02
C VAL A 67 -4.93 -5.12 -3.66
N LYS A 68 -4.43 -5.50 -4.83
CA LYS A 68 -3.42 -4.71 -5.54
C LYS A 68 -3.91 -3.31 -5.89
N LYS A 69 -5.17 -3.19 -6.33
CA LYS A 69 -5.78 -1.89 -6.59
C LYS A 69 -5.87 -1.06 -5.31
N ALA A 70 -6.30 -1.66 -4.20
CA ALA A 70 -6.39 -0.98 -2.92
C ALA A 70 -5.01 -0.54 -2.41
N GLU A 71 -3.98 -1.39 -2.50
CA GLU A 71 -2.60 -1.03 -2.21
C GLU A 71 -2.16 0.16 -3.08
N THR A 72 -2.48 0.16 -4.38
CA THR A 72 -2.10 1.26 -5.29
C THR A 72 -2.89 2.54 -5.02
N ASP A 73 -4.19 2.45 -4.75
CA ASP A 73 -5.04 3.61 -4.48
C ASP A 73 -4.74 4.21 -3.10
N THR A 74 -4.37 3.40 -2.10
CA THR A 74 -3.89 3.88 -0.79
C THR A 74 -2.59 4.68 -0.93
N LEU A 75 -1.76 4.37 -1.93
CA LEU A 75 -0.52 5.09 -2.20
C LEU A 75 -0.74 6.44 -2.91
N LYS A 76 -1.86 6.64 -3.63
CA LYS A 76 -2.11 7.88 -4.39
C LYS A 76 -2.33 9.11 -3.53
N ASP A 77 -2.87 8.93 -2.32
CA ASP A 77 -3.12 10.02 -1.38
C ASP A 77 -2.05 10.05 -0.26
N SER A 78 -1.06 9.15 -0.31
CA SER A 78 0.05 9.11 0.63
C SER A 78 1.00 10.27 0.33
N PRO A 79 1.50 11.00 1.34
CA PRO A 79 2.65 11.88 1.15
C PRO A 79 3.77 11.11 0.46
N GLU A 80 4.42 11.74 -0.51
CA GLU A 80 5.57 11.18 -1.20
C GLU A 80 6.86 11.84 -0.72
N TRP A 81 7.96 11.11 -0.84
CA TRP A 81 9.28 11.51 -0.39
C TRP A 81 10.33 11.32 -1.48
N ASP A 82 11.19 12.31 -1.63
CA ASP A 82 12.44 12.23 -2.37
C ASP A 82 13.56 11.82 -1.41
N ILE A 83 14.33 10.81 -1.82
CA ILE A 83 15.42 10.21 -1.07
C ILE A 83 16.74 10.60 -1.73
N GLN A 84 17.64 11.21 -0.96
CA GLN A 84 19.02 11.47 -1.34
C GLN A 84 19.96 10.77 -0.34
N ALA A 85 20.95 10.05 -0.87
CA ALA A 85 22.06 9.50 -0.10
C ALA A 85 23.37 9.84 -0.81
N GLU A 86 24.45 9.98 -0.05
CA GLU A 86 25.77 10.40 -0.58
C GLU A 86 26.31 9.44 -1.64
N ASP A 87 26.10 8.13 -1.46
CA ASP A 87 26.68 7.07 -2.29
C ASP A 87 25.65 6.32 -3.16
N ALA A 88 24.42 6.83 -3.29
CA ALA A 88 23.37 6.19 -4.08
C ALA A 88 22.67 7.17 -5.02
N ALA A 89 22.11 6.63 -6.10
CA ALA A 89 21.30 7.42 -7.01
C ALA A 89 20.05 7.94 -6.28
N PRO A 90 19.68 9.23 -6.45
CA PRO A 90 18.49 9.77 -5.82
C PRO A 90 17.24 9.09 -6.36
N VAL A 91 16.26 8.85 -5.48
CA VAL A 91 14.95 8.28 -5.83
C VAL A 91 13.89 9.31 -5.47
N SER A 92 12.90 9.50 -6.33
CA SER A 92 11.90 10.56 -6.20
C SER A 92 10.48 9.99 -6.21
N GLY A 93 9.55 10.69 -5.54
CA GLY A 93 8.12 10.32 -5.53
C GLY A 93 7.85 8.99 -4.83
N VAL A 94 8.61 8.64 -3.79
CA VAL A 94 8.41 7.39 -3.04
C VAL A 94 7.24 7.58 -2.09
N PRO A 95 6.15 6.81 -2.21
CA PRO A 95 5.05 6.91 -1.25
C PRO A 95 5.54 6.57 0.16
N GLU A 96 5.10 7.34 1.16
CA GLU A 96 5.48 7.16 2.56
C GLU A 96 5.31 5.72 3.08
N ALA A 97 4.26 5.02 2.64
CA ALA A 97 4.02 3.62 2.98
C ALA A 97 5.06 2.63 2.40
N ARG A 98 5.82 3.04 1.38
CA ARG A 98 6.89 2.25 0.73
C ARG A 98 8.30 2.77 1.05
N LEU A 99 8.40 3.80 1.88
CA LEU A 99 9.66 4.48 2.18
C LEU A 99 10.71 3.54 2.78
N LEU A 100 10.30 2.61 3.66
CA LEU A 100 11.23 1.63 4.24
C LEU A 100 11.79 0.69 3.19
N GLU A 101 10.94 0.11 2.33
CA GLU A 101 11.37 -0.81 1.26
C GLU A 101 12.33 -0.09 0.29
N ALA A 102 11.99 1.13 -0.11
CA ALA A 102 12.86 1.92 -1.01
C ALA A 102 14.23 2.23 -0.38
N LEU A 103 14.27 2.53 0.91
CA LEU A 103 15.53 2.73 1.64
C LEU A 103 16.32 1.44 1.80
N GLN A 104 15.67 0.30 2.05
CA GLN A 104 16.33 -1.01 2.13
C GLN A 104 17.01 -1.35 0.80
N ASP A 105 16.28 -1.23 -0.30
CA ASP A 105 16.80 -1.49 -1.65
C ASP A 105 17.97 -0.55 -1.99
N MET A 106 17.85 0.74 -1.65
CA MET A 106 18.90 1.73 -1.90
C MET A 106 20.18 1.45 -1.10
N LEU A 107 20.05 0.97 0.13
CA LEU A 107 21.15 0.86 1.08
C LEU A 107 21.70 -0.56 1.22
N ILE A 108 21.22 -1.52 0.42
CA ILE A 108 21.59 -2.93 0.53
C ILE A 108 23.10 -3.15 0.46
N THR A 109 23.79 -2.49 -0.48
CA THR A 109 25.25 -2.60 -0.61
C THR A 109 25.97 -2.11 0.64
N ARG A 110 25.55 -0.98 1.21
CA ARG A 110 26.14 -0.42 2.43
C ARG A 110 25.86 -1.31 3.64
N PHE A 111 24.69 -1.94 3.70
CA PHE A 111 24.35 -2.90 4.73
C PHE A 111 25.20 -4.18 4.62
N ASP A 112 25.44 -4.66 3.40
CA ASP A 112 26.30 -5.82 3.14
C ASP A 112 27.77 -5.53 3.44
N GLU A 113 28.25 -4.30 3.22
CA GLU A 113 29.60 -3.88 3.60
C GLU A 113 29.85 -3.85 5.12
N LEU A 114 28.79 -3.74 5.92
CA LEU A 114 28.85 -3.85 7.39
C LEU A 114 28.89 -5.31 7.87
N ALA A 115 28.75 -6.29 6.98
CA ALA A 115 28.95 -7.68 7.31
C ALA A 115 30.44 -7.92 7.60
N ASP A 116 30.72 -8.64 8.68
CA ASP A 116 32.06 -9.13 8.94
C ASP A 116 32.28 -10.38 8.07
N TRP A 117 33.10 -10.24 7.02
CA TRP A 117 33.33 -11.30 6.03
C TRP A 117 34.22 -12.42 6.57
N ASP A 118 34.84 -12.22 7.75
CA ASP A 118 35.70 -13.20 8.41
C ASP A 118 34.93 -14.20 9.29
N ASP A 119 33.62 -14.02 9.52
CA ASP A 119 32.79 -14.96 10.28
C ASP A 119 32.26 -16.11 9.38
N GLU A 120 32.63 -17.35 9.72
CA GLU A 120 32.24 -18.59 9.01
C GLU A 120 30.71 -18.83 9.00
N ASP A 121 29.94 -18.14 9.86
CA ASP A 121 28.48 -18.32 10.02
C ASP A 121 27.64 -17.63 8.92
N GLY A 122 28.28 -16.83 8.07
CA GLY A 122 27.72 -16.33 6.81
C GLY A 122 26.85 -15.08 6.93
N ILE A 123 26.69 -14.39 5.81
CA ILE A 123 26.05 -13.07 5.68
C ILE A 123 24.55 -13.14 6.02
N ALA A 124 24.05 -12.10 6.70
CA ALA A 124 22.62 -11.86 6.86
C ALA A 124 21.92 -11.86 5.49
N ARG A 125 20.89 -12.69 5.34
CA ARG A 125 20.12 -12.82 4.09
C ARG A 125 18.86 -11.96 4.08
N ASP A 126 18.49 -11.43 5.24
CA ASP A 126 17.27 -10.67 5.45
C ASP A 126 17.59 -9.44 6.32
N TRP A 127 16.98 -8.31 5.98
CA TRP A 127 17.16 -7.00 6.61
C TRP A 127 16.44 -6.89 7.96
N ASP A 128 15.39 -7.68 8.20
CA ASP A 128 14.55 -7.50 9.38
C ASP A 128 14.93 -8.40 10.56
N ASP A 129 14.95 -9.72 10.38
CA ASP A 129 15.02 -10.68 11.50
C ASP A 129 16.15 -11.73 11.37
N ASP A 130 17.15 -11.49 10.52
CA ASP A 130 18.27 -12.43 10.41
C ASP A 130 19.15 -12.41 11.67
N LYS A 131 19.24 -13.56 12.33
CA LYS A 131 20.04 -13.76 13.55
C LYS A 131 21.55 -13.60 13.32
N ARG A 132 21.99 -13.63 12.06
CA ARG A 132 23.39 -13.52 11.65
C ARG A 132 23.84 -12.08 11.41
N MET A 133 22.97 -11.08 11.61
CA MET A 133 23.39 -9.68 11.52
C MET A 133 24.45 -9.34 12.55
N THR A 134 25.48 -8.64 12.10
CA THR A 134 26.45 -7.99 12.99
C THR A 134 25.77 -6.88 13.80
N ASP A 135 26.41 -6.44 14.88
CA ASP A 135 25.87 -5.32 15.67
C ASP A 135 25.86 -4.00 14.87
N GLY A 136 26.82 -3.83 13.95
CA GLY A 136 26.83 -2.71 13.00
C GLY A 136 25.63 -2.74 12.05
N GLN A 137 25.30 -3.90 11.49
CA GLN A 137 24.12 -4.08 10.65
C GLN A 137 22.80 -3.81 11.41
N LYS A 138 22.69 -4.28 12.66
CA LYS A 138 21.51 -4.02 13.51
C LYS A 138 21.35 -2.53 13.81
N ASP A 139 22.43 -1.84 14.19
CA ASP A 139 22.36 -0.41 14.47
C ASP A 139 22.00 0.39 13.21
N PHE A 140 22.59 0.06 12.06
CA PHE A 140 22.27 0.72 10.79
C PHE A 140 20.80 0.50 10.39
N ARG A 141 20.29 -0.75 10.48
CA ARG A 141 18.86 -1.06 10.29
C ARG A 141 17.97 -0.22 11.19
N ASP A 142 18.29 -0.13 12.48
CA ASP A 142 17.49 0.57 13.47
C ASP A 142 17.51 2.09 13.25
N GLN A 143 18.62 2.65 12.76
CA GLN A 143 18.71 4.05 12.34
C GLN A 143 17.81 4.32 11.12
N VAL A 144 17.82 3.44 10.10
CA VAL A 144 16.94 3.56 8.92
C VAL A 144 15.47 3.47 9.35
N LYS A 145 15.10 2.52 10.21
CA LYS A 145 13.73 2.42 10.75
C LYS A 145 13.32 3.68 11.52
N ARG A 146 14.22 4.25 12.33
CA ARG A 146 13.98 5.54 13.02
C ARG A 146 13.77 6.69 12.05
N LEU A 147 14.52 6.74 10.95
CA LEU A 147 14.35 7.75 9.90
C LEU A 147 12.96 7.65 9.25
N VAL A 148 12.52 6.45 8.89
CA VAL A 148 11.17 6.21 8.32
C VAL A 148 10.08 6.62 9.31
N LEU A 149 10.21 6.26 10.58
CA LEU A 149 9.25 6.67 11.62
C LEU A 149 9.18 8.19 11.76
N ARG A 150 10.30 8.90 11.65
CA ARG A 150 10.31 10.38 11.67
C ARG A 150 9.59 10.98 10.46
N ALA A 151 9.73 10.37 9.28
CA ALA A 151 9.02 10.78 8.08
C ALA A 151 7.50 10.57 8.22
N GLN A 152 7.09 9.43 8.76
CA GLN A 152 5.69 9.08 8.99
C GLN A 152 5.03 9.87 10.13
N ALA A 153 5.79 10.26 11.15
CA ALA A 153 5.25 10.88 12.35
C ALA A 153 5.07 12.41 12.26
N GLY A 154 5.54 13.09 11.20
CA GLY A 154 5.87 14.51 11.30
C GLY A 154 5.42 15.43 10.15
N ASP A 155 5.00 16.63 10.54
CA ASP A 155 4.78 17.85 9.71
C ASP A 155 6.07 18.41 9.06
N LEU A 156 7.15 17.64 9.02
CA LEU A 156 8.43 18.09 8.49
C LEU A 156 8.50 17.80 6.99
N ASP A 157 8.75 18.85 6.20
CA ASP A 157 8.99 18.71 4.75
C ASP A 157 10.42 18.22 4.43
N ARG A 158 11.32 18.14 5.43
CA ARG A 158 12.70 17.72 5.24
C ARG A 158 13.26 17.08 6.50
N ILE A 159 13.92 15.94 6.34
CA ILE A 159 14.54 15.18 7.41
C ILE A 159 15.95 14.78 6.98
N GLU A 160 16.93 15.18 7.77
CA GLU A 160 18.32 14.79 7.59
C GLU A 160 18.70 13.79 8.69
N SER A 161 19.46 12.77 8.28
CA SER A 161 19.98 11.71 9.14
C SER A 161 21.49 11.64 8.97
N PRO A 162 22.26 12.38 9.80
CA PRO A 162 23.72 12.36 9.75
C PRO A 162 24.30 10.95 9.93
N GLU A 163 23.63 10.11 10.72
CA GLU A 163 24.08 8.75 11.03
C GLU A 163 24.02 7.84 9.79
N THR A 164 22.99 8.00 8.95
CA THR A 164 22.85 7.24 7.71
C THR A 164 23.36 7.99 6.48
N GLY A 165 23.63 9.29 6.56
CA GLY A 165 23.97 10.14 5.41
C GLY A 165 22.79 10.36 4.46
N ILE A 166 21.56 10.21 4.94
CA ILE A 166 20.34 10.26 4.13
C ILE A 166 19.58 11.55 4.39
N THR A 167 19.13 12.17 3.31
CA THR A 167 18.17 13.27 3.33
C THR A 167 16.87 12.82 2.70
N LEU A 168 15.79 12.95 3.44
CA LEU A 168 14.43 12.81 2.95
C LEU A 168 13.82 14.19 2.78
N THR A 169 13.25 14.48 1.61
CA THR A 169 12.49 15.71 1.37
C THR A 169 11.10 15.35 0.89
N ARG A 170 10.05 15.94 1.47
CA ARG A 170 8.68 15.70 1.02
C ARG A 170 8.57 16.17 -0.43
N HIS A 171 8.10 15.28 -1.28
CA HIS A 171 7.95 15.52 -2.70
C HIS A 171 6.97 16.68 -2.92
N LYS A 172 7.33 17.60 -3.83
CA LYS A 172 6.48 18.71 -4.25
C LYS A 172 6.34 18.62 -5.76
N GLU A 173 5.11 18.41 -6.23
CA GLU A 173 4.75 18.43 -7.66
C GLU A 173 5.15 19.74 -8.36
#